data_AF-A0A662GPP7-F1
#
_entry.id   AF-A0A662GPP7-F1
#
_cell.length_a   1.000
_cell.length_b   1.000
_cell.length_c   1.000
_cell.angle_alpha   90.00
_cell.angle_beta   90.00
_cell.angle_gamma   90.00
#
_symmetry.space_group_name_H-M   'P 1'
#
loop_
_entity.id
_entity.type
_entity.pdbx_description
1 polymer ?
#
loop_
_entity_poly.entity_id
_entity_poly.type
_entity_poly.pdbx_seq_one_letter_code
_entity_poly.pdbx_strand_id
1 'polypeptide(L)' 'RMSQLYGKEKGWEYTILIPTIIKVRQAFGRAIRGPSDVASFFILDRRALSKKIIKILNIKPTIVSLPRGKLP' A
#
# COMPACT_ATOMS: atom_id res chain seq x y z
N ARG A 1 17.50 -3.24 -17.76
CA ARG A 1 16.45 -3.86 -18.61
C ARG A 1 15.16 -3.03 -18.65
N MET A 2 14.31 -2.98 -17.60
CA MET A 2 13.03 -2.22 -17.66
C MET A 2 13.17 -0.69 -17.64
N SER A 3 14.09 -0.14 -16.84
CA SER A 3 14.37 1.30 -16.79
C SER A 3 14.98 1.86 -18.09
N GLN A 4 15.70 1.02 -18.83
CA GLN A 4 16.25 1.35 -20.15
C GLN A 4 15.17 1.30 -21.25
N LEU A 5 14.14 0.44 -21.10
CA LEU A 5 13.06 0.31 -22.09
C LEU A 5 11.96 1.37 -21.94
N TYR A 6 11.59 1.74 -20.71
CA TYR A 6 10.42 2.58 -20.43
C TYR A 6 10.75 3.90 -19.73
N GLY A 7 12.03 4.19 -19.51
CA GLY A 7 12.50 5.30 -18.67
C GLY A 7 12.56 4.94 -17.19
N LYS A 8 13.37 5.68 -16.41
CA LYS A 8 13.63 5.40 -14.98
C LYS A 8 12.35 5.33 -14.14
N GLU A 9 11.41 6.24 -14.35
CA GLU A 9 10.16 6.33 -13.59
C GLU A 9 9.27 5.10 -13.80
N LYS A 10 8.91 4.81 -15.06
CA LYS A 10 8.11 3.62 -15.38
C LYS A 10 8.85 2.32 -15.03
N GLY A 11 10.16 2.29 -15.23
CA GLY A 11 10.99 1.17 -14.80
C GLY A 11 10.83 0.85 -13.32
N TRP A 12 10.90 1.87 -12.45
CA TRP A 12 10.67 1.71 -11.01
C TRP A 12 9.23 1.29 -10.70
N GLU A 13 8.24 1.85 -11.39
CA GLU A 13 6.84 1.47 -11.16
C GLU A 13 6.57 0.00 -11.43
N TYR A 14 6.97 -0.49 -12.61
CA TYR A 14 6.70 -1.88 -12.98
C TYR A 14 7.52 -2.88 -12.18
N THR A 15 8.72 -2.50 -11.74
CA THR A 15 9.61 -3.42 -11.01
C THR A 15 9.41 -3.40 -9.50
N ILE A 16 8.98 -2.27 -8.93
CA ILE A 16 8.88 -2.09 -7.47
C ILE A 16 7.45 -1.79 -7.04
N LEU A 17 6.84 -0.73 -7.58
CA LEU A 17 5.52 -0.27 -7.12
C LEU A 17 4.45 -1.32 -7.36
N ILE A 18 4.30 -1.80 -8.60
CA ILE A 18 3.25 -2.75 -8.96
C ILE A 18 3.37 -4.06 -8.16
N PRO A 19 4.55 -4.72 -8.05
CA PRO A 19 4.70 -5.90 -7.20
C PRO A 19 4.38 -5.63 -5.72
N THR A 20 4.72 -4.44 -5.21
CA THR A 20 4.40 -4.06 -3.83
C THR A 20 2.88 -3.97 -3.62
N ILE A 21 2.16 -3.32 -4.53
CA ILE A 21 0.70 -3.23 -4.50
C ILE A 21 0.06 -4.61 -4.52
N ILE A 22 0.53 -5.51 -5.40
CA ILE A 22 0.01 -6.89 -5.49
C ILE A 22 0.18 -7.59 -4.14
N LYS A 23 1.36 -7.49 -3.50
CA LYS A 23 1.60 -8.10 -2.18
C LYS A 23 0.66 -7.55 -1.10
N VAL A 24 0.40 -6.24 -1.09
CA VAL A 24 -0.54 -5.61 -0.16
C VAL A 24 -1.96 -6.15 -0.37
N ARG A 25 -2.43 -6.22 -1.62
CA ARG A 25 -3.76 -6.77 -1.94
C ARG A 25 -3.89 -8.23 -1.54
N GLN A 26 -2.84 -9.02 -1.75
CA GLN A 26 -2.80 -10.42 -1.32
C GLN A 26 -2.87 -10.55 0.20
N ALA A 27 -2.18 -9.68 0.95
CA ALA A 27 -2.30 -9.64 2.40
C ALA A 27 -3.73 -9.30 2.85
N PHE A 28 -4.40 -8.37 2.16
CA PHE A 28 -5.81 -8.06 2.44
C PHE A 28 -6.73 -9.25 2.18
N GLY A 29 -6.54 -9.96 1.06
CA GLY A 29 -7.30 -11.15 0.71
C GLY A 29 -7.10 -12.34 1.67
N ARG A 30 -6.05 -12.35 2.49
CA ARG A 30 -5.91 -13.38 3.54
C ARG A 30 -6.93 -13.22 4.66
N ALA A 31 -7.37 -11.98 4.93
CA ALA A 31 -8.26 -11.64 6.02
C ALA A 31 -9.74 -11.52 5.59
N ILE A 32 -10.02 -11.16 4.33
CA ILE A 32 -11.37 -11.10 3.77
C ILE A 32 -11.54 -12.24 2.76
N ARG A 33 -12.32 -13.27 3.10
CA ARG A 33 -12.54 -14.46 2.26
C ARG A 33 -14.00 -14.63 1.83
N GLY A 34 -14.93 -14.01 2.55
CA GLY A 34 -16.35 -13.97 2.22
C GLY A 34 -16.94 -12.56 2.28
N PRO A 35 -18.15 -12.35 1.71
CA PRO A 35 -18.80 -11.04 1.66
C PRO A 35 -19.15 -10.44 3.03
N SER A 36 -19.25 -11.29 4.06
CA SER A 36 -19.57 -10.91 5.44
C SER A 36 -18.33 -10.65 6.31
N ASP A 37 -17.13 -10.92 5.81
CA ASP A 37 -15.91 -10.77 6.61
C ASP A 37 -15.55 -9.30 6.77
N VAL A 38 -15.39 -8.87 8.03
CA VAL A 38 -14.93 -7.52 8.36
C VAL A 38 -13.50 -7.62 8.88
N ALA A 39 -12.58 -6.92 8.22
CA ALA A 39 -11.18 -6.86 8.63
C ALA A 39 -10.69 -5.42 8.72
N SER A 40 -9.85 -5.14 9.71
CA SER A 40 -9.14 -3.85 9.86
C SER A 40 -7.69 -4.00 9.45
N PHE A 41 -7.20 -3.12 8.59
CA PHE A 41 -5.81 -3.12 8.12
C PHE A 41 -5.08 -1.86 8.56
N PHE A 42 -3.92 -2.05 9.19
CA PHE A 42 -3.04 -0.96 9.61
C PHE A 42 -1.75 -1.02 8.80
N ILE A 43 -1.48 0.02 8.00
CA ILE A 43 -0.21 0.18 7.28
C ILE A 43 0.64 1.18 8.04
N LEU A 44 1.64 0.68 8.75
CA LEU A 44 2.56 1.49 9.57
C LEU A 44 3.76 1.98 8.74
N ASP A 45 3.48 2.57 7.58
CA ASP A 45 4.49 3.11 6.68
C ASP A 45 4.05 4.46 6.10
N ARG A 46 4.83 5.50 6.34
CA ARG A 46 4.54 6.86 5.84
C ARG A 46 4.41 6.88 4.31
N ARG A 47 5.15 6.04 3.59
CA ARG A 47 5.13 5.99 2.12
C ARG A 47 3.77 5.57 1.58
N ALA A 48 3.00 4.79 2.34
CA ALA A 48 1.65 4.39 1.96
C ALA A 48 0.67 5.57 1.83
N LEU A 49 0.99 6.72 2.46
CA LEU A 49 0.22 7.96 2.32
C LEU A 49 0.41 8.64 0.96
N SER A 50 1.30 8.14 0.10
CA SER A 50 1.46 8.65 -1.26
C SER A 50 0.14 8.58 -2.03
N LYS A 51 -0.27 9.73 -2.60
CA LYS A 51 -1.49 9.84 -3.42
C LYS A 51 -1.57 8.77 -4.51
N LYS A 52 -0.42 8.41 -5.09
CA LYS A 52 -0.32 7.37 -6.12
C LYS A 52 -0.68 5.99 -5.57
N ILE A 53 -0.14 5.63 -4.41
CA ILE A 53 -0.41 4.32 -3.77
C ILE A 53 -1.88 4.22 -3.35
N ILE A 54 -2.41 5.27 -2.71
CA ILE A 54 -3.83 5.34 -2.31
C ILE A 54 -4.74 5.18 -3.53
N LYS A 55 -4.43 5.89 -4.63
CA LYS A 55 -5.20 5.81 -5.88
C LYS A 55 -5.16 4.40 -6.48
N ILE A 56 -4.00 3.75 -6.53
CA ILE A 56 -3.86 2.39 -7.10
C ILE A 56 -4.56 1.34 -6.24
N LEU A 57 -4.46 1.45 -4.90
CA LEU A 57 -5.17 0.56 -3.99
C LEU A 57 -6.68 0.80 -3.97
N ASN A 58 -7.13 1.95 -4.48
CA ASN A 58 -8.53 2.38 -4.46
C ASN A 58 -9.16 2.31 -3.07
N ILE A 59 -8.40 2.73 -2.06
CA ILE A 59 -8.83 2.78 -0.66
C ILE A 59 -8.92 4.22 -0.17
N LYS A 60 -9.73 4.48 0.84
CA LYS A 60 -9.74 5.74 1.59
C LYS A 60 -9.19 5.47 3.00
N PRO A 61 -7.87 5.65 3.23
CA PRO A 61 -7.29 5.32 4.53
C PRO A 61 -7.66 6.39 5.56
N THR A 62 -7.99 5.94 6.77
CA THR A 62 -8.02 6.81 7.93
C THR A 62 -6.58 7.04 8.39
N ILE A 63 -6.12 8.29 8.35
CA ILE A 63 -4.77 8.63 8.80
C ILE A 63 -4.81 8.77 10.32
N VAL A 64 -4.16 7.83 11.01
CA VAL A 64 -4.00 7.88 12.45
C VAL A 64 -2.56 8.26 12.76
N SER A 65 -2.38 9.36 13.48
CA SER A 65 -1.11 9.69 14.12
C SER A 65 -1.16 9.25 15.56
N LEU A 66 -0.15 8.51 16.02
CA LEU A 66 0.00 8.28 17.45
C LEU A 66 0.28 9.63 18.13
N PRO A 67 -0.36 9.93 19.27
CA PRO A 67 -0.02 11.11 20.04
C PRO A 67 1.48 11.09 20.34
N ARG A 68 2.15 12.23 20.13
CA ARG A 68 3.55 12.41 20.53
C ARG A 68 3.59 12.56 22.04
N GLY A 69 3.40 11.45 22.75
CA GLY A 69 3.47 11.34 24.20
C GLY A 69 4.21 10.04 24.52
N LYS A 70 5.25 10.17 25.36
CA LYS A 70 6.22 9.13 25.75
C LYS A 70 5.62 7.72 25.68
N LEU A 71 6.16 6.88 24.78
CA LEU A 71 6.17 5.44 25.04
C LEU A 71 6.83 5.26 26.43
N PRO A 72 6.26 4.41 27.31
CA PRO A 72 6.83 4.16 28.63
C PRO A 72 8.31 3.76 28.55
#